data_AF-A0A2E7SHH8-F1
#
_entry.id   AF-A0A2E7SHH8-F1
#
_cell.length_a   1.000
_cell.length_b   1.000
_cell.length_c   1.000
_cell.angle_alpha   90.00
_cell.angle_beta   90.00
_cell.angle_gamma   90.00
#
_symmetry.space_group_name_H-M   'P 1'
#
loop_
_entity.id
_entity.type
_entity.pdbx_description
1 polymer ?
#
loop_
_entity_poly.entity_id
_entity_poly.type
_entity_poly.pdbx_seq_one_letter_code
_entity_poly.pdbx_strand_id
1 'polypeptide(L)'
;MEAPAHAARRLLFGLGFALLLATAFALVDGRLPPAECLEDEYNCTSSNEMGWLIPVATIMTLLSGYILHIGIEKGVNSPLLKMFPATDSSTQREIISMDILDSQDESSLSDAWADLEQGLLSSKEGEEE
;
A
#
# COMPACT_ATOMS: atom_id res chain seq x y z
N MET A 1 4.79 -15.09 -6.95
CA MET A 1 5.20 -13.82 -7.57
C MET A 1 5.73 -12.94 -6.44
N GLU A 2 6.49 -11.86 -6.68
CA GLU A 2 6.88 -11.00 -5.54
C GLU A 2 5.67 -10.16 -5.09
N ALA A 3 5.43 -10.04 -3.78
CA ALA A 3 4.33 -9.24 -3.27
C ALA A 3 4.53 -7.75 -3.63
N PRO A 4 3.47 -7.03 -4.02
CA PRO A 4 3.57 -5.67 -4.53
C PRO A 4 4.19 -4.68 -3.52
N ALA A 5 4.01 -4.93 -2.21
CA ALA A 5 4.66 -4.13 -1.16
C ALA A 5 6.20 -4.20 -1.19
N HIS A 6 6.78 -5.35 -1.57
CA HIS A 6 8.24 -5.49 -1.68
C HIS A 6 8.80 -4.74 -2.89
N ALA A 7 8.08 -4.77 -4.02
CA ALA A 7 8.43 -4.00 -5.20
C ALA A 7 8.35 -2.49 -4.92
N ALA A 8 7.26 -2.03 -4.30
CA ALA A 8 7.07 -0.63 -3.91
C ALA A 8 8.17 -0.16 -2.94
N ARG A 9 8.55 -0.98 -1.96
CA ARG A 9 9.66 -0.68 -1.05
C ARG A 9 10.98 -0.47 -1.81
N ARG A 10 11.34 -1.38 -2.72
CA ARG A 10 12.58 -1.27 -3.50
C ARG A 10 12.59 0.00 -4.35
N LEU A 11 11.46 0.34 -4.97
CA LEU A 11 11.32 1.56 -5.78
C LEU A 11 11.42 2.83 -4.93
N LEU A 12 10.76 2.89 -3.77
CA LEU A 12 10.79 4.06 -2.88
C LEU A 12 12.20 4.30 -2.33
N PHE A 13 12.91 3.25 -1.91
CA PHE A 13 14.30 3.39 -1.47
C PHE A 13 15.23 3.73 -2.62
N GLY A 14 15.07 3.12 -3.80
CA GLY A 14 15.89 3.43 -4.97
C GLY A 14 15.71 4.87 -5.45
N LEU A 15 14.46 5.32 -5.56
CA LEU A 15 14.13 6.71 -5.88
C LEU A 15 14.64 7.67 -4.79
N GLY A 16 14.44 7.33 -3.52
CA GLY A 16 14.91 8.13 -2.38
C GLY A 16 16.43 8.30 -2.35
N PHE A 17 17.19 7.25 -2.67
CA PHE A 17 18.66 7.31 -2.76
C PHE A 17 19.12 8.17 -3.94
N ALA A 18 18.49 8.02 -5.11
CA ALA A 18 18.80 8.86 -6.27
C ALA A 18 18.51 10.34 -6.00
N LEU A 19 17.38 10.62 -5.34
CA LEU A 19 16.99 11.94 -4.89
C LEU A 19 17.98 12.52 -3.86
N LEU A 20 18.44 11.70 -2.90
CA LEU A 20 19.44 12.10 -1.91
C LEU A 20 20.74 12.50 -2.60
N LEU A 21 21.22 11.70 -3.56
CA LEU A 21 22.40 12.03 -4.36
C LEU A 21 22.22 13.31 -5.17
N ALA A 22 21.06 13.51 -5.80
CA ALA A 22 20.74 14.73 -6.52
C ALA A 22 20.75 15.96 -5.59
N THR A 23 20.25 15.81 -4.37
CA THR A 23 20.26 16.86 -3.34
C THR A 23 21.69 17.17 -2.89
N ALA A 24 22.50 16.14 -2.66
CA ALA A 24 23.91 16.31 -2.28
C ALA A 24 24.69 17.03 -3.39
N PHE A 25 24.48 16.65 -4.65
CA PHE A 25 25.12 17.32 -5.78
C PHE A 25 24.67 18.79 -5.88
N ALA A 26 23.37 19.04 -5.78
CA ALA A 26 22.84 20.41 -5.82
C ALA A 26 23.32 21.26 -4.63
N LEU A 27 23.65 20.64 -3.48
CA LEU A 27 24.22 21.32 -2.32
C LEU A 27 25.68 21.69 -2.54
N VAL A 28 26.46 20.78 -3.14
CA VAL A 28 27.87 21.04 -3.52
C VAL A 28 27.98 22.12 -4.58
N ASP A 29 27.05 22.14 -5.54
CA ASP A 29 27.00 23.07 -6.66
C ASP A 29 26.39 24.44 -6.27
N GLY A 30 26.01 24.63 -4.99
CA GLY A 30 25.42 25.89 -4.50
C GLY A 30 24.10 26.26 -5.18
N ARG A 31 23.38 25.25 -5.70
CA ARG A 31 22.12 25.37 -6.46
C ARG A 31 20.89 25.21 -5.58
N LEU A 32 21.06 24.77 -4.33
CA LEU A 32 19.97 24.81 -3.37
C LEU A 32 19.69 26.27 -2.98
N PRO A 33 18.41 26.67 -2.87
CA PRO A 33 18.03 27.98 -2.38
C PRO A 33 18.70 28.23 -1.03
N PRO A 34 19.34 29.40 -0.88
CA PRO A 34 18.60 30.64 -0.70
C PRO A 34 18.54 31.53 -1.95
N ALA A 35 17.53 32.40 -1.99
CA ALA A 35 17.27 33.35 -3.09
C ALA A 35 18.32 34.48 -3.17
N GLU A 36 19.15 34.66 -2.14
CA GLU A 36 20.17 35.70 -2.08
C GLU A 36 21.54 35.10 -1.81
N CYS A 37 22.46 35.38 -2.72
CA CYS A 37 23.87 35.08 -2.57
C CYS A 37 24.55 36.32 -1.97
N LEU A 38 25.27 36.16 -0.86
CA LEU A 38 26.14 37.23 -0.35
C LEU A 38 27.27 37.49 -1.36
N GLU A 39 27.64 38.76 -1.56
CA GLU A 39 28.59 39.20 -2.61
C GLU A 39 29.99 38.54 -2.51
N ASP A 40 30.33 37.93 -1.37
CA ASP A 40 31.64 37.32 -1.10
C ASP A 40 31.69 35.78 -1.29
N GLU A 41 30.61 35.15 -1.77
CA GLU A 41 30.51 33.68 -1.82
C GLU A 41 30.77 33.11 -3.22
N TYR A 42 32.00 32.63 -3.43
CA TYR A 42 32.49 32.05 -4.68
C TYR A 42 31.94 30.64 -4.97
N ASN A 43 30.62 30.45 -4.98
CA ASN A 43 29.94 29.28 -5.58
C ASN A 43 28.40 29.34 -5.50
N CYS A 44 27.81 30.51 -5.27
CA CYS A 44 26.36 30.61 -5.10
C CYS A 44 25.69 30.85 -6.46
N THR A 45 24.85 29.90 -6.89
CA THR A 45 24.02 30.05 -8.09
C THR A 45 22.59 30.36 -7.67
N SER A 46 22.15 31.61 -7.90
CA SER A 46 20.78 32.07 -7.62
C SER A 46 19.74 31.06 -8.08
N SER A 47 18.98 30.54 -7.13
CA SER A 47 17.99 29.48 -7.34
C SER A 47 16.60 29.95 -6.90
N ASN A 48 15.57 29.53 -7.64
CA ASN A 48 14.18 29.88 -7.33
C ASN A 48 13.72 29.13 -6.06
N GLU A 49 12.71 29.64 -5.35
CA GLU A 49 12.16 29.05 -4.13
C GLU A 49 11.70 27.58 -4.32
N MET A 50 11.36 27.20 -5.56
CA MET A 50 11.02 25.83 -5.96
C MET A 50 12.16 24.82 -5.79
N GLY A 51 13.41 25.26 -5.59
CA GLY A 51 14.54 24.37 -5.32
C GLY A 51 14.40 23.56 -4.03
N TRP A 52 13.54 23.99 -3.09
CA TRP A 52 13.19 23.21 -1.88
C TRP A 52 12.39 21.94 -2.16
N LEU A 53 11.77 21.82 -3.34
CA LEU A 53 10.99 20.63 -3.68
C LEU A 53 11.85 19.36 -3.71
N ILE A 54 13.10 19.47 -4.15
CA ILE A 54 14.02 18.32 -4.23
C ILE A 54 14.29 17.75 -2.82
N PRO A 55 14.83 18.51 -1.85
CA PRO A 55 15.06 18.00 -0.49
C PRO A 55 13.76 17.52 0.18
N VAL A 56 12.64 18.23 0.01
CA VAL A 56 11.34 17.80 0.56
C VAL A 56 10.90 16.46 -0.02
N ALA A 57 11.01 16.26 -1.34
CA ALA A 57 10.69 15.00 -2.00
C ALA A 57 11.60 13.86 -1.53
N THR A 58 12.88 14.14 -1.26
CA THR A 58 13.82 13.13 -0.73
C THR A 58 13.37 12.60 0.63
N ILE A 59 12.98 13.51 1.52
CA ILE A 59 12.53 13.18 2.86
C ILE A 59 11.24 12.38 2.76
N MET A 60 10.26 12.85 1.96
CA MET A 60 8.97 12.16 1.81
C MET A 60 9.12 10.75 1.24
N THR A 61 9.99 10.55 0.26
CA THR A 61 10.20 9.23 -0.36
C THR A 61 10.90 8.25 0.58
N LEU A 62 11.94 8.69 1.30
CA LEU A 62 12.63 7.86 2.29
C LEU A 62 11.73 7.52 3.49
N LEU A 63 10.96 8.49 3.98
CA LEU A 63 10.07 8.31 5.12
C LEU A 63 8.91 7.37 4.76
N SER A 64 8.35 7.50 3.55
CA SER A 64 7.35 6.55 3.02
C SER A 64 7.93 5.14 2.88
N GLY A 65 9.16 5.01 2.35
CA GLY A 65 9.85 3.72 2.25
C GLY A 65 10.11 3.09 3.62
N TYR A 66 10.48 3.89 4.62
CA TYR A 66 10.70 3.45 6.00
C TYR A 66 9.41 2.98 6.69
N ILE A 67 8.33 3.74 6.55
CA ILE A 67 7.00 3.34 7.08
C ILE A 67 6.56 2.01 6.45
N LEU A 68 6.73 1.86 5.13
CA LEU A 68 6.38 0.62 4.44
C LEU A 68 7.26 -0.55 4.90
N HIS A 69 8.56 -0.31 5.11
CA HIS A 69 9.47 -1.33 5.64
C HIS A 69 9.08 -1.81 7.05
N ILE A 70 8.75 -0.89 7.95
CA ILE A 70 8.25 -1.24 9.30
C ILE A 70 6.94 -2.00 9.21
N GLY A 71 6.03 -1.55 8.34
CA GLY A 71 4.75 -2.22 8.14
C GLY A 71 4.92 -3.68 7.71
N ILE A 72 5.84 -3.93 6.77
CA ILE A 72 6.13 -5.29 6.28
C ILE A 72 6.77 -6.15 7.38
N GLU A 73 7.78 -5.66 8.11
CA GLU A 73 8.50 -6.49 9.09
C GLU A 73 7.78 -6.69 10.42
N LYS A 74 7.08 -5.67 10.90
CA LYS A 74 6.44 -5.68 12.22
C LYS A 74 4.93 -5.95 12.16
N GLY A 75 4.36 -6.10 10.96
CA GLY A 75 2.92 -6.34 10.77
C GLY A 75 2.03 -5.20 11.28
N VAL A 76 2.57 -3.98 11.37
CA VAL A 76 1.84 -2.82 11.90
C VAL A 76 0.96 -2.25 10.79
N ASN A 77 -0.32 -2.05 11.09
CA ASN A 77 -1.29 -1.48 10.16
C ASN A 77 -0.90 -0.04 9.77
N SER A 78 -0.16 0.09 8.67
CA SER A 78 0.15 1.39 8.06
C SER A 78 -0.87 1.71 6.97
N PRO A 79 -1.30 2.98 6.81
CA PRO A 79 -2.16 3.37 5.69
C PRO A 79 -1.54 3.04 4.32
N LEU A 80 -0.20 3.00 4.22
CA LEU A 80 0.50 2.62 3.00
C LEU A 80 0.36 1.12 2.66
N LEU A 81 0.22 0.25 3.67
CA LEU A 81 -0.05 -1.18 3.48
C LEU A 81 -1.48 -1.45 2.98
N LYS A 82 -2.42 -0.53 3.23
CA LYS A 82 -3.77 -0.61 2.68
C LYS A 82 -3.79 -0.38 1.17
N MET A 83 -2.85 0.42 0.65
CA MET A 83 -2.68 0.67 -0.78
C MET A 83 -1.75 -0.35 -1.44
N PHE A 84 -0.74 -0.85 -0.72
CA PHE A 84 0.18 -1.88 -1.17
C PHE A 84 0.15 -3.09 -0.24
N PRO A 85 -0.72 -4.09 -0.49
CA PRO A 85 -0.82 -5.26 0.37
C PRO A 85 0.49 -6.05 0.36
N ALA A 86 0.93 -6.47 1.55
CA ALA A 86 2.16 -7.26 1.74
C ALA A 86 1.96 -8.76 1.52
N THR A 87 0.71 -9.22 1.37
CA THR A 87 0.39 -10.62 1.09
C THR A 87 0.86 -11.00 -0.31
N ASP A 88 1.44 -12.21 -0.44
CA ASP A 88 1.73 -12.75 -1.76
C ASP A 88 0.41 -12.90 -2.55
N SER A 89 0.50 -12.56 -3.83
CA SER A 89 -0.62 -12.62 -4.78
C SER A 89 -1.26 -14.01 -4.86
N SER A 90 -0.51 -15.07 -4.54
CA SER A 90 -1.01 -16.45 -4.50
C SER A 90 -1.93 -16.67 -3.31
N THR A 91 -1.48 -16.30 -2.11
CA THR A 91 -2.23 -16.42 -0.86
C THR A 91 -3.46 -15.50 -0.85
N GLN A 92 -3.36 -14.31 -1.43
CA GLN A 92 -4.52 -13.42 -1.56
C GLN A 92 -5.58 -13.97 -2.52
N ARG A 93 -5.17 -14.60 -3.63
CA ARG A 93 -6.09 -15.29 -4.53
C ARG A 93 -6.75 -16.47 -3.86
N GLU A 94 -6.01 -17.22 -3.05
CA GLU A 94 -6.52 -18.38 -2.33
C GLU A 94 -7.58 -17.95 -1.29
N ILE A 95 -7.32 -16.89 -0.51
CA ILE A 95 -8.29 -16.32 0.43
C ILE A 95 -9.55 -15.85 -0.31
N ILE A 96 -9.41 -15.08 -1.40
CA ILE A 96 -10.58 -14.61 -2.18
C ILE A 96 -11.34 -15.79 -2.79
N SER A 97 -10.65 -16.83 -3.27
CA SER A 97 -11.30 -18.01 -3.80
C SER A 97 -12.04 -18.80 -2.73
N MET A 98 -11.50 -18.85 -1.51
CA MET A 98 -12.12 -19.50 -0.37
C MET A 98 -13.35 -18.72 0.09
N ASP A 99 -13.28 -17.39 0.17
CA ASP A 99 -14.43 -16.52 0.48
C ASP A 99 -15.56 -16.69 -0.56
N ILE A 100 -15.23 -16.80 -1.85
CA ILE A 100 -16.23 -17.03 -2.91
C ILE A 100 -16.87 -18.42 -2.76
N LEU A 101 -16.09 -19.45 -2.43
CA LEU A 101 -16.61 -20.80 -2.21
C LEU A 101 -17.53 -20.85 -0.97
N ASP A 102 -17.14 -20.22 0.12
CA ASP A 102 -17.93 -20.14 1.36
C ASP A 102 -19.27 -19.42 1.11
N SER A 103 -19.25 -18.31 0.36
CA SER A 103 -20.47 -17.59 -0.04
C SER A 103 -21.41 -18.39 -0.95
N GLN A 104 -20.88 -19.33 -1.73
CA GLN A 104 -21.69 -20.25 -2.54
C GLN A 104 -22.29 -21.36 -1.68
N ASP A 105 -21.56 -21.86 -0.69
CA ASP A 105 -22.06 -22.91 0.21
C ASP A 105 -23.24 -22.40 1.06
N GLU A 106 -23.19 -21.15 1.54
CA GLU A 106 -24.33 -20.51 2.23
C GLU A 106 -25.62 -20.50 1.39
N SER A 107 -25.52 -20.31 0.07
CA SER A 107 -26.71 -20.35 -0.79
C SER A 107 -27.34 -21.74 -0.87
N SER A 108 -26.52 -22.80 -0.81
CA SER A 108 -27.00 -24.18 -0.79
C SER A 108 -27.66 -24.56 0.54
N LEU A 109 -27.19 -23.97 1.65
CA LEU A 109 -27.81 -24.14 2.96
C LEU A 109 -29.23 -23.55 2.96
N SER A 110 -29.45 -22.40 2.34
CA SER A 110 -30.79 -21.79 2.21
C SER A 110 -31.79 -22.72 1.52
N ASP A 111 -31.39 -23.39 0.43
CA ASP A 111 -32.26 -24.33 -0.28
C ASP A 111 -32.54 -25.60 0.54
N ALA A 112 -31.55 -26.10 1.28
CA ALA A 112 -31.72 -27.25 2.17
C ALA A 112 -32.66 -26.94 3.35
N TRP A 113 -32.64 -25.72 3.88
CA TRP A 113 -33.59 -25.26 4.89
C TRP A 113 -35.01 -25.14 4.32
N ALA A 114 -35.16 -24.67 3.08
CA ALA A 114 -36.45 -24.57 2.41
C ALA A 114 -37.10 -25.95 2.16
N ASP A 115 -36.31 -26.94 1.73
CA ASP A 115 -36.80 -28.31 1.50
C ASP A 115 -37.23 -28.99 2.81
N LEU A 116 -36.48 -28.74 3.90
CA LEU A 116 -36.83 -29.22 5.23
C LEU A 116 -38.14 -28.61 5.74
N GLU A 117 -38.34 -27.30 5.55
CA GLU A 117 -39.58 -26.61 5.92
C GLU A 117 -40.79 -27.17 5.15
N GLN A 118 -40.62 -27.41 3.85
CA GLN A 118 -41.67 -27.99 3.01
C GLN A 118 -42.01 -29.44 3.41
N GLY A 119 -41.01 -30.24 3.78
CA GLY A 119 -41.19 -31.59 4.32
C GLY A 119 -41.97 -31.61 5.65
N LEU A 120 -41.70 -30.65 6.55
CA LEU A 120 -42.38 -30.53 7.84
C LEU A 120 -43.84 -30.10 7.69
N LEU A 121 -44.12 -29.18 6.76
CA LEU A 121 -45.48 -28.73 6.46
C LEU A 121 -46.32 -29.85 5.82
N SER A 122 -45.78 -30.57 4.85
CA SER A 122 -46.49 -31.70 4.21
C SER A 122 -46.74 -32.87 5.16
N SER A 123 -45.81 -33.15 6.08
CA SER A 123 -46.01 -34.16 7.13
C SER A 123 -47.10 -33.77 8.11
N LYS A 124 -47.24 -32.46 8.42
CA LYS A 124 -48.28 -31.97 9.34
C LYS A 124 -49.67 -32.01 8.70
N GLU A 125 -49.78 -31.80 7.39
CA GLU A 125 -51.06 -31.93 6.67
C GLU A 125 -51.54 -33.39 6.58
N GLY A 126 -50.63 -34.37 6.53
CA GLY A 126 -50.99 -35.80 6.50
C GLY A 126 -51.42 -36.41 7.84
N GLU A 127 -51.20 -35.71 8.97
CA GLU A 127 -51.63 -36.16 10.31
C GLU A 127 -53.01 -35.60 10.73
N GLU A 128 -53.56 -34.64 9.97
CA GLU A 128 -54.86 -34.00 10.24
C GLU A 128 -56.04 -34.57 9.40
N GLU A 129 -55.82 -35.61 8.59
CA GLU A 129 -56.86 -36.37 7.85
C GLU A 129 -57.33 -37.67 8.54
#